data_AF-A0A838UB53-F1
#
_entry.id   AF-A0A838UB53-F1
#
_cell.length_a   1.000
_cell.length_b   1.000
_cell.length_c   1.000
_cell.angle_alpha   90.00
_cell.angle_beta   90.00
_cell.angle_gamma   90.00
#
_symmetry.space_group_name_H-M   'P 1'
#
loop_
_entity.id
_entity.type
_entity.pdbx_description
1 polymer ?
#
loop_
_entity_poly.entity_id
_entity_poly.type
_entity_poly.pdbx_seq_one_letter_code
_entity_poly.pdbx_strand_id
1 'polypeptide(L)'
;MSEPVLMTEAEVHAFGVEIVNNQLLEAGWEILSADVYAERAEHPQIVGAREGELAHFVVRTAMYPGRGRMENQETFESLVKLASEHDASCYFASVGIANSNGKTEEEMTIPVKGVAYHVAFDGLVKMELPD
;
A
#
# COMPACT_ATOMS: atom_id res chain seq x y z
N MET A 1 33.48 3.53 5.51
CA MET A 1 32.03 3.34 5.66
C MET A 1 31.42 3.68 4.31
N SER A 2 30.70 2.76 3.69
CA SER A 2 30.00 3.04 2.43
C SER A 2 28.83 3.99 2.73
N GLU A 3 28.58 4.93 1.83
CA GLU A 3 27.44 5.84 1.95
C GLU A 3 26.11 5.05 1.95
N PRO A 4 25.09 5.52 2.68
CA PRO A 4 23.79 4.86 2.72
C PRO A 4 23.15 4.86 1.33
N VAL A 5 22.70 3.69 0.87
CA VAL A 5 21.97 3.58 -0.40
C VAL A 5 20.51 3.93 -0.15
N LEU A 6 19.97 4.88 -0.91
CA LEU A 6 18.58 5.31 -0.80
C LEU A 6 17.66 4.44 -1.68
N MET A 7 16.43 4.20 -1.21
CA MET A 7 15.35 3.65 -2.01
C MET A 7 14.81 4.72 -2.94
N THR A 8 14.45 4.30 -4.14
CA THR A 8 13.64 5.08 -5.08
C THR A 8 12.19 5.14 -4.60
N GLU A 9 11.38 6.05 -5.18
CA GLU A 9 9.95 6.10 -4.89
C GLU A 9 9.25 4.77 -5.19
N ALA A 10 9.62 4.11 -6.29
CA ALA A 10 9.08 2.79 -6.65
C ALA A 10 9.43 1.72 -5.62
N GLU A 11 10.65 1.75 -5.07
CA GLU A 11 11.07 0.82 -4.01
C GLU A 11 10.37 1.11 -2.67
N VAL A 12 10.18 2.39 -2.32
CA VAL A 12 9.35 2.81 -1.17
C VAL A 12 7.93 2.29 -1.34
N HIS A 13 7.36 2.44 -2.53
CA HIS A 13 6.02 1.95 -2.83
C HIS A 13 5.91 0.44 -2.68
N ALA A 14 6.81 -0.30 -3.34
CA ALA A 14 6.86 -1.76 -3.29
C ALA A 14 7.00 -2.28 -1.86
N PHE A 15 7.86 -1.65 -1.05
CA PHE A 15 8.01 -2.00 0.36
C PHE A 15 6.70 -1.84 1.15
N GLY A 16 5.94 -0.77 0.91
CA GLY A 16 4.63 -0.60 1.55
C GLY A 16 3.59 -1.65 1.10
N VAL A 17 3.62 -2.06 -0.18
CA VAL A 17 2.77 -3.16 -0.68
C VAL A 17 3.12 -4.48 0.02
N GLU A 18 4.41 -4.81 0.15
CA GLU A 18 4.86 -6.01 0.86
C GLU A 18 4.42 -6.02 2.33
N ILE A 19 4.48 -4.87 3.01
CA ILE A 19 3.99 -4.74 4.38
C ILE A 19 2.49 -5.04 4.47
N VAL A 20 1.68 -4.44 3.58
CA VAL A 20 0.22 -4.69 3.56
C VAL A 20 -0.07 -6.15 3.24
N ASN A 21 0.65 -6.73 2.28
CA ASN A 21 0.52 -8.14 1.92
C ASN A 21 0.73 -9.07 3.13
N ASN A 22 1.79 -8.84 3.90
CA ASN A 22 2.07 -9.63 5.11
C ASN A 22 0.97 -9.46 6.16
N GLN A 23 0.45 -8.23 6.35
CA GLN A 23 -0.66 -8.00 7.27
C GLN A 23 -1.97 -8.67 6.84
N LEU A 24 -2.23 -8.73 5.53
CA LEU A 24 -3.38 -9.45 4.99
C LEU A 24 -3.27 -10.96 5.23
N LEU A 25 -2.09 -11.55 5.02
CA LEU A 25 -1.81 -12.95 5.33
C LEU A 25 -2.02 -13.24 6.83
N GLU A 26 -1.51 -12.40 7.72
CA GLU A 26 -1.71 -12.51 9.18
C GLU A 26 -3.19 -12.36 9.57
N ALA A 27 -3.95 -11.54 8.84
CA ALA A 27 -5.39 -11.36 9.01
C ALA A 27 -6.24 -12.47 8.35
N GLY A 28 -5.61 -13.52 7.79
CA GLY A 28 -6.26 -14.70 7.25
C GLY A 28 -6.77 -14.57 5.81
N TRP A 29 -6.27 -13.61 5.04
CA TRP A 29 -6.54 -13.54 3.60
C TRP A 29 -5.67 -14.51 2.83
N GLU A 30 -6.26 -15.19 1.85
CA GLU A 30 -5.53 -15.91 0.81
C GLU A 30 -5.15 -14.94 -0.30
N ILE A 31 -3.85 -14.79 -0.57
CA ILE A 31 -3.37 -13.86 -1.60
C ILE A 31 -3.33 -14.59 -2.94
N LEU A 32 -4.16 -14.12 -3.89
CA LEU A 32 -4.27 -14.68 -5.24
C LEU A 32 -3.28 -14.03 -6.20
N SER A 33 -3.03 -12.73 -6.02
CA SER A 33 -2.05 -11.97 -6.80
C SER A 33 -1.49 -10.83 -5.95
N ALA A 34 -0.20 -10.55 -6.11
CA ALA A 34 0.45 -9.36 -5.57
C ALA A 34 1.45 -8.85 -6.60
N ASP A 35 1.20 -7.65 -7.13
CA ASP A 35 2.06 -6.97 -8.10
C ASP A 35 2.39 -5.56 -7.59
N VAL A 36 3.61 -5.41 -7.08
CA VAL A 36 4.13 -4.16 -6.54
C VAL A 36 4.38 -3.09 -7.62
N TYR A 37 4.36 -3.48 -8.89
CA TYR A 37 4.58 -2.61 -10.05
C TYR A 37 3.31 -2.37 -10.87
N ALA A 38 2.15 -2.87 -10.40
CA ALA A 38 0.87 -2.64 -11.05
C ALA A 38 0.59 -1.14 -11.23
N GLU A 39 0.03 -0.76 -12.39
CA GLU A 39 -0.33 0.62 -12.68
C GLU A 39 -1.32 1.12 -11.62
N ARG A 40 -0.91 2.16 -10.89
CA ARG A 40 -1.56 2.63 -9.67
C ARG A 40 -2.98 3.10 -9.96
N ALA A 41 -3.21 3.71 -11.12
CA ALA A 41 -4.51 4.27 -11.47
C ALA A 41 -5.51 3.23 -12.02
N GLU A 42 -5.03 2.07 -12.45
CA GLU A 42 -5.82 1.10 -13.22
C GLU A 42 -5.96 -0.24 -12.52
N HIS A 43 -5.00 -0.64 -11.70
CA HIS A 43 -4.96 -1.97 -11.11
C HIS A 43 -4.71 -1.96 -9.60
N PRO A 44 -5.34 -2.89 -8.86
CA PRO A 44 -4.98 -3.12 -7.46
C PRO A 44 -3.58 -3.72 -7.37
N GLN A 45 -2.88 -3.40 -6.28
CA GLN A 45 -1.55 -3.96 -6.03
C GLN A 45 -1.66 -5.40 -5.48
N ILE A 46 -2.75 -5.73 -4.78
CA ILE A 46 -2.98 -7.05 -4.21
C ILE A 46 -4.42 -7.48 -4.47
N VAL A 47 -4.61 -8.74 -4.82
CA VAL A 47 -5.92 -9.40 -4.90
C VAL A 47 -5.89 -10.57 -3.93
N GLY A 48 -6.90 -10.63 -3.05
CA GLY A 48 -7.01 -11.71 -2.08
C GLY A 48 -8.45 -12.18 -1.91
N ALA A 49 -8.61 -13.35 -1.34
CA ALA A 49 -9.89 -13.94 -1.01
C ALA A 49 -9.95 -14.35 0.47
N ARG A 50 -11.12 -14.23 1.08
CA ARG A 50 -11.35 -14.70 2.45
C ARG A 50 -12.83 -15.04 2.64
N GLU A 51 -13.10 -16.25 3.14
CA GLU A 51 -14.47 -16.71 3.45
C GLU A 51 -15.47 -16.55 2.28
N GLY A 52 -15.00 -16.67 1.04
CA GLY A 52 -15.81 -16.51 -0.18
C GLY A 52 -15.97 -15.07 -0.67
N GLU A 53 -15.41 -14.08 0.03
CA GLU A 53 -15.26 -12.70 -0.45
C GLU A 53 -13.98 -12.58 -1.27
N LEU A 54 -14.09 -12.04 -2.50
CA LEU A 54 -12.94 -11.57 -3.28
C LEU A 54 -12.71 -10.08 -2.96
N ALA A 55 -11.44 -9.68 -2.86
CA ALA A 55 -11.09 -8.31 -2.52
C ALA A 55 -9.89 -7.82 -3.34
N HIS A 56 -10.04 -6.60 -3.85
CA HIS A 56 -8.97 -5.80 -4.43
C HIS A 56 -8.43 -4.85 -3.36
N PHE A 57 -7.11 -4.87 -3.12
CA PHE A 57 -6.45 -3.96 -2.20
C PHE A 57 -5.57 -2.99 -2.98
N VAL A 58 -5.96 -1.72 -2.91
CA VAL A 58 -5.25 -0.58 -3.47
C VAL A 58 -4.35 -0.02 -2.38
N VAL A 59 -3.04 -0.06 -2.60
CA VAL A 59 -2.06 0.40 -1.62
C VAL A 59 -1.44 1.70 -2.11
N ARG A 60 -1.21 2.64 -1.19
CA ARG A 60 -0.39 3.81 -1.44
C ARG A 60 0.58 4.00 -0.29
N THR A 61 1.81 4.37 -0.61
CA THR A 61 2.90 4.47 0.36
C THR A 61 3.58 5.81 0.22
N ALA A 62 3.90 6.45 1.35
CA ALA A 62 4.73 7.65 1.38
C ALA A 62 5.70 7.62 2.58
N MET A 63 6.79 8.37 2.46
CA MET A 63 7.70 8.61 3.58
C MET A 63 7.08 9.60 4.58
N TYR A 64 7.43 9.46 5.87
CA TYR A 64 7.15 10.46 6.90
C TYR A 64 7.59 11.86 6.44
N PRO A 65 6.82 12.93 6.76
CA PRO A 65 5.55 12.95 7.52
C PRO A 65 4.30 12.62 6.68
N GLY A 66 4.48 12.26 5.41
CA GLY A 66 3.41 11.90 4.50
C GLY A 66 2.78 10.54 4.81
N ARG A 67 1.65 10.30 4.14
CA ARG A 67 0.99 8.99 4.04
C ARG A 67 0.51 8.80 2.60
N GLY A 68 0.35 7.55 2.18
CA GLY A 68 -0.21 7.23 0.88
C GLY A 68 -1.58 7.85 0.69
N ARG A 69 -1.80 8.50 -0.45
CA ARG A 69 -3.07 9.15 -0.80
C ARG A 69 -3.50 8.71 -2.18
N MET A 70 -4.81 8.64 -2.38
CA MET A 70 -5.38 8.47 -3.71
C MET A 70 -5.06 9.70 -4.57
N GLU A 71 -4.78 9.47 -5.85
CA GLU A 71 -4.38 10.52 -6.78
C GLU A 71 -5.52 11.52 -7.05
N ASN A 72 -6.72 11.00 -7.34
CA ASN A 72 -7.90 11.78 -7.63
C ASN A 72 -9.17 10.91 -7.55
N GLN A 73 -10.34 11.56 -7.72
CA GLN A 73 -11.65 10.91 -7.70
C GLN A 73 -11.86 9.93 -8.87
N GLU A 74 -11.33 10.22 -10.05
CA GLU A 74 -11.49 9.37 -11.23
C GLU A 74 -10.79 8.01 -11.03
N THR A 75 -9.57 8.02 -10.47
CA THR A 75 -8.83 6.82 -10.09
C THR A 75 -9.59 6.00 -9.04
N PHE A 76 -10.14 6.67 -8.02
CA PHE A 76 -10.99 6.01 -7.03
C PHE A 76 -12.17 5.28 -7.70
N GLU A 77 -12.92 5.98 -8.56
CA GLU A 77 -14.08 5.42 -9.23
C GLU A 77 -13.72 4.27 -10.17
N SER A 78 -12.61 4.40 -10.91
CA SER A 78 -12.09 3.38 -11.81
C SER A 78 -11.77 2.08 -11.05
N LEU A 79 -11.05 2.18 -9.94
CA LEU A 79 -10.64 1.01 -9.14
C LEU A 79 -11.82 0.34 -8.43
N VAL A 80 -12.81 1.12 -7.98
CA VAL A 80 -14.05 0.56 -7.40
C VAL A 80 -14.88 -0.15 -8.46
N LYS A 81 -15.01 0.42 -9.67
CA LYS A 81 -15.71 -0.23 -10.79
C LYS A 81 -15.02 -1.52 -11.20
N LEU A 82 -13.68 -1.52 -11.33
CA LEU A 82 -12.92 -2.72 -11.67
C LEU A 82 -13.12 -3.84 -10.63
N ALA A 83 -13.15 -3.51 -9.34
CA ALA A 83 -13.45 -4.50 -8.31
C ALA A 83 -14.88 -5.04 -8.45
N SER A 84 -15.86 -4.15 -8.67
CA SER A 84 -17.26 -4.55 -8.88
C SER A 84 -17.46 -5.43 -10.10
N GLU A 85 -16.73 -5.20 -11.20
CA GLU A 85 -16.76 -6.03 -12.41
C GLU A 85 -16.24 -7.46 -12.17
N HIS A 86 -15.45 -7.66 -11.12
CA HIS A 86 -14.95 -8.96 -10.68
C HIS A 86 -15.71 -9.53 -9.48
N ASP A 87 -16.87 -8.97 -9.12
CA ASP A 87 -17.62 -9.33 -7.90
C ASP A 87 -16.75 -9.26 -6.62
N ALA A 88 -15.81 -8.31 -6.60
CA ALA A 88 -14.87 -8.09 -5.51
C ALA A 88 -15.16 -6.80 -4.74
N SER A 89 -14.90 -6.82 -3.43
CA SER A 89 -14.81 -5.61 -2.62
C SER A 89 -13.54 -4.83 -2.98
N CYS A 90 -13.59 -3.49 -2.92
CA CYS A 90 -12.41 -2.64 -3.09
C CYS A 90 -12.00 -2.03 -1.74
N TYR A 91 -10.75 -2.20 -1.35
CA TYR A 91 -10.19 -1.66 -0.11
C TYR A 91 -8.97 -0.80 -0.40
N PHE A 92 -8.83 0.30 0.35
CA PHE A 92 -7.69 1.20 0.30
C PHE A 92 -6.81 1.07 1.54
N ALA A 93 -5.51 0.96 1.32
CA ALA A 93 -4.48 0.94 2.34
C ALA A 93 -3.58 2.17 2.21
N SER A 94 -3.69 3.09 3.17
CA SER A 94 -2.77 4.23 3.30
C SER A 94 -1.61 3.86 4.20
N VAL A 95 -0.40 3.82 3.62
CA VAL A 95 0.83 3.44 4.34
C VAL A 95 1.74 4.67 4.44
N GLY A 96 2.17 4.97 5.65
CA GLY A 96 3.30 5.85 5.94
C GLY A 96 4.46 5.02 6.46
N ILE A 97 5.68 5.26 5.96
CA ILE A 97 6.88 4.63 6.49
C ILE A 97 7.87 5.69 7.00
N ALA A 98 8.50 5.41 8.14
CA ALA A 98 9.50 6.28 8.76
C ALA A 98 10.75 5.47 9.07
N ASN A 99 11.93 6.00 8.71
CA ASN A 99 13.19 5.31 8.97
C ASN A 99 13.45 5.19 10.48
N SER A 100 13.50 3.97 10.99
CA SER A 100 13.65 3.70 12.44
C SER A 100 15.02 4.08 13.00
N ASN A 101 16.04 4.26 12.14
CA ASN A 101 17.36 4.71 12.58
C ASN A 101 17.43 6.24 12.74
N GLY A 102 16.44 6.98 12.24
CA GLY A 102 16.40 8.43 12.36
C GLY A 102 16.11 8.86 13.80
N LYS A 103 16.94 9.75 14.32
CA LYS A 103 16.78 10.35 15.65
C LYS A 103 16.11 11.73 15.58
N THR A 104 16.07 12.32 14.40
CA THR A 104 15.37 13.58 14.11
C THR A 104 14.25 13.34 13.09
N GLU A 105 13.30 14.27 13.02
CA GLU A 105 12.22 14.21 12.02
C GLU A 105 12.76 14.18 10.59
N GLU A 106 13.82 14.95 10.30
CA GLU A 106 14.48 14.96 8.99
C GLU A 106 15.08 13.60 8.64
N GLU A 107 15.79 12.96 9.59
CA GLU A 107 16.38 11.64 9.37
C GLU A 107 15.32 10.55 9.16
N MET A 108 14.16 10.66 9.82
CA MET A 108 13.03 9.74 9.65
C MET A 108 12.43 9.80 8.23
N THR A 109 12.61 10.91 7.51
CA THR A 109 12.15 11.07 6.12
C THR A 109 13.03 10.36 5.09
N ILE A 110 14.23 9.91 5.48
CA ILE A 110 15.25 9.40 4.54
C ILE A 110 15.04 7.90 4.29
N PRO A 111 14.76 7.48 3.04
CA PRO A 111 14.46 6.10 2.73
C PRO A 111 15.75 5.28 2.50
N VAL A 112 16.48 4.90 3.55
CA VAL A 112 17.69 4.06 3.48
C VAL A 112 17.37 2.57 3.26
N LYS A 113 18.09 1.90 2.35
CA LYS A 113 17.98 0.45 2.13
C LYS A 113 18.57 -0.36 3.29
N GLY A 114 17.92 -1.49 3.62
CA GLY A 114 18.45 -2.49 4.56
C GLY A 114 18.35 -2.10 6.03
N VAL A 115 17.53 -1.10 6.37
CA VAL A 115 17.24 -0.71 7.75
C VAL A 115 15.79 -1.01 8.11
N ALA A 116 15.49 -1.02 9.41
CA ALA A 116 14.12 -1.16 9.88
C ALA A 116 13.32 0.14 9.68
N TYR A 117 12.01 -0.01 9.52
CA TYR A 117 11.06 1.09 9.37
C TYR A 117 9.93 0.99 10.38
N HIS A 118 9.51 2.15 10.90
CA HIS A 118 8.22 2.27 11.56
C HIS A 118 7.15 2.43 10.51
N VAL A 119 6.10 1.61 10.60
CA VAL A 119 4.97 1.63 9.69
C VAL A 119 3.80 2.28 10.39
N ALA A 120 3.28 3.34 9.79
CA ALA A 120 1.98 3.92 10.12
C ALA A 120 0.96 3.41 9.10
N PHE A 121 0.13 2.46 9.52
CA PHE A 121 -0.97 1.93 8.73
C PHE A 121 -2.25 2.02 9.57
N ASP A 122 -3.22 2.82 9.10
CA ASP A 122 -4.46 3.07 9.84
C ASP A 122 -5.53 1.99 9.60
N GLY A 123 -5.19 0.91 8.89
CA GLY A 123 -6.11 -0.14 8.49
C GLY A 123 -6.64 0.02 7.06
N LEU A 124 -7.59 -0.84 6.71
CA LEU A 124 -8.23 -0.89 5.40
C LEU A 124 -9.50 -0.04 5.41
N VAL A 125 -9.62 0.85 4.43
CA VAL A 125 -10.84 1.63 4.20
C VAL A 125 -11.58 1.00 3.03
N LYS A 126 -12.81 0.55 3.24
CA LYS A 126 -13.63 0.06 2.13
C LYS A 126 -14.01 1.22 1.22
N MET A 127 -13.80 1.05 -0.08
CA MET A 127 -14.12 2.03 -1.11
C MET A 127 -15.42 1.61 -1.81
N GLU A 128 -16.42 2.46 -1.74
CA GLU A 128 -17.74 2.23 -2.34
C GLU A 128 -18.21 3.50 -3.04
N LEU A 129 -18.94 3.35 -4.14
CA LEU A 129 -19.61 4.46 -4.80
C LEU A 129 -20.97 4.70 -4.13
N PRO A 130 -21.42 5.96 -4.03
CA PRO A 130 -22.77 6.25 -3.58
C PRO A 130 -23.79 5.67 -4.56
N ASP A 131 -24.88 5.12 -4.03
CA ASP A 131 -26.04 4.61 -4.78
C ASP A 131 -26.79 5.72 -5.54
#